data_AF-A0A949Z0G1-F1
#
_entry.id   AF-A0A949Z0G1-F1
#
_cell.length_a   1.000
_cell.length_b   1.000
_cell.length_c   1.000
_cell.angle_alpha   90.00
_cell.angle_beta   90.00
_cell.angle_gamma   90.00
#
_symmetry.space_group_name_H-M   'P 1'
#
loop_
_entity.id
_entity.type
_entity.pdbx_description
1 polymer ?
#
loop_
_entity_poly.entity_id
_entity_poly.type
_entity_poly.pdbx_seq_one_letter_code
_entity_poly.pdbx_strand_id
1 'polypeptide(L)'
;RTAARAYMKTYVPRLPNYTNALKALGWADKEFENGCSDRLVDAIVAWGTEDQIRDRIEAQLKAGATHVCIQPLRADGQPKPDMRAVEAFAPLNKSKVVSAAA
;
A
#
# COMPACT_ATOMS: atom_id res chain seq x y z
N ARG A 1 -2.12 4.47 10.72
CA ARG A 1 -3.35 4.83 9.97
C ARG A 1 -3.43 6.30 9.55
N THR A 2 -3.22 7.28 10.44
CA THR A 2 -3.37 8.73 10.13
C THR A 2 -2.60 9.20 8.89
N ALA A 3 -1.32 8.85 8.76
CA ALA A 3 -0.52 9.20 7.58
C ALA A 3 -1.04 8.57 6.28
N ALA A 4 -1.48 7.31 6.32
CA ALA A 4 -2.12 6.64 5.19
C ALA A 4 -3.39 7.36 4.73
N ARG A 5 -4.25 7.74 5.68
CA ARG A 5 -5.45 8.55 5.42
C ARG A 5 -5.10 9.89 4.79
N ALA A 6 -4.10 10.59 5.34
CA ALA A 6 -3.65 11.87 4.80
C ALA A 6 -3.12 11.72 3.37
N TYR A 7 -2.33 10.69 3.09
CA TYR A 7 -1.81 10.40 1.75
C TYR A 7 -2.95 10.10 0.76
N MET A 8 -3.90 9.25 1.14
CA MET A 8 -5.05 8.88 0.31
C MET A 8 -5.88 10.08 -0.13
N LYS A 9 -6.01 11.13 0.71
CA LYS A 9 -6.73 12.38 0.37
C LYS A 9 -6.18 13.11 -0.85
N THR A 10 -4.95 12.81 -1.28
CA THR A 10 -4.39 13.28 -2.56
C THR A 10 -5.26 12.83 -3.74
N TYR A 11 -5.85 11.64 -3.64
CA TYR A 11 -6.60 10.98 -4.71
C TYR A 11 -8.08 10.81 -4.34
N VAL A 12 -8.38 10.24 -3.17
CA VAL A 12 -9.72 9.81 -2.76
C VAL A 12 -10.13 10.58 -1.49
N PRO A 13 -11.28 11.29 -1.48
CA PRO A 13 -12.31 11.38 -2.52
C PRO A 13 -12.09 12.49 -3.56
N ARG A 14 -10.96 13.21 -3.52
CA ARG A 14 -10.72 14.46 -4.28
C ARG A 14 -10.85 14.31 -5.80
N LEU A 15 -10.41 13.19 -6.36
CA LEU A 15 -10.38 12.93 -7.80
C LEU A 15 -11.53 11.97 -8.16
N PRO A 16 -12.55 12.42 -8.91
CA PRO A 16 -13.75 11.61 -9.17
C PRO A 16 -13.47 10.26 -9.82
N ASN A 17 -12.45 10.18 -10.68
CA ASN A 17 -12.09 8.93 -11.36
C ASN A 17 -11.60 7.84 -10.40
N TYR A 18 -10.85 8.19 -9.35
CA TYR A 18 -10.40 7.23 -8.33
C TYR A 18 -11.56 6.77 -7.44
N THR A 19 -12.39 7.71 -7.00
CA THR A 19 -13.56 7.40 -6.18
C THR A 19 -14.55 6.52 -6.95
N ASN A 20 -14.84 6.83 -8.21
CA ASN A 20 -15.75 6.06 -9.05
C ASN A 20 -15.22 4.65 -9.33
N ALA A 21 -13.90 4.49 -9.53
CA ALA A 21 -13.29 3.16 -9.68
C ALA A 21 -13.50 2.30 -8.42
N LEU A 22 -13.34 2.86 -7.22
CA LEU A 22 -13.60 2.14 -5.97
C LEU A 22 -15.09 1.82 -5.79
N LYS A 23 -16.00 2.73 -6.18
CA LYS A 23 -17.45 2.43 -6.20
C LYS A 23 -17.79 1.27 -7.13
N ALA A 24 -17.18 1.20 -8.30
CA ALA A 24 -17.36 0.09 -9.23
C ALA A 24 -16.87 -1.25 -8.67
N LEU A 25 -15.91 -1.23 -7.73
CA LEU A 25 -15.45 -2.39 -6.96
C LEU A 25 -16.36 -2.73 -5.76
N GLY A 26 -17.47 -2.02 -5.58
CA GLY A 26 -18.47 -2.30 -4.54
C GLY A 26 -18.32 -1.52 -3.23
N TRP A 27 -17.45 -0.51 -3.17
CA TRP A 27 -17.34 0.36 -1.99
C TRP A 27 -18.51 1.36 -1.92
N ALA A 28 -19.16 1.44 -0.75
CA ALA A 28 -20.30 2.32 -0.53
C ALA A 28 -19.89 3.80 -0.34
N ASP A 29 -20.80 4.74 -0.62
CA ASP A 29 -20.54 6.18 -0.51
C ASP A 29 -20.02 6.62 0.87
N LYS A 30 -20.56 6.04 1.94
CA LYS A 30 -20.14 6.28 3.33
C LYS A 30 -18.66 6.00 3.59
N GLU A 31 -18.04 5.15 2.77
CA GLU A 31 -16.64 4.75 2.91
C GLU A 31 -15.68 5.88 2.50
N PHE A 32 -16.18 6.94 1.86
CA PHE A 32 -15.40 8.08 1.38
C PHE A 32 -15.55 9.33 2.25
N GLU A 33 -16.56 9.36 3.13
CA GLU A 33 -16.81 10.45 4.06
C GLU A 33 -15.64 10.63 5.04
N ASN A 34 -15.49 11.83 5.61
CA ASN A 34 -14.46 12.16 6.62
C ASN A 34 -13.01 11.80 6.22
N GLY A 35 -12.74 11.73 4.91
CA GLY A 35 -11.42 11.37 4.38
C GLY A 35 -11.19 9.87 4.33
N CYS A 36 -12.19 9.10 3.91
CA CYS A 36 -12.26 7.64 3.88
C CYS A 36 -12.60 6.99 5.24
N SER A 37 -13.15 5.79 5.24
CA SER A 37 -13.32 5.00 6.47
C SER A 37 -12.00 4.36 6.92
N ASP A 38 -11.94 3.83 8.13
CA ASP A 38 -10.80 2.99 8.58
C ASP A 38 -10.72 1.71 7.74
N ARG A 39 -11.86 1.09 7.40
CA ARG A 39 -11.93 -0.12 6.58
C ARG A 39 -11.34 0.12 5.18
N LEU A 40 -11.67 1.24 4.54
CA LEU A 40 -11.14 1.57 3.21
C LEU A 40 -9.63 1.86 3.26
N VAL A 41 -9.16 2.58 4.29
CA VAL A 41 -7.72 2.79 4.50
C VAL A 41 -7.00 1.46 4.70
N ASP A 42 -7.54 0.58 5.54
CA ASP A 42 -6.94 -0.71 5.84
C ASP A 42 -6.95 -1.64 4.63
N ALA A 43 -7.89 -1.49 3.69
CA ALA A 43 -7.92 -2.25 2.45
C ALA A 43 -6.90 -1.77 1.41
N ILE A 44 -6.64 -0.46 1.34
CA ILE A 44 -5.77 0.14 0.31
C ILE A 44 -4.31 0.19 0.76
N VAL A 45 -4.05 0.54 2.03
CA VAL A 45 -2.70 0.75 2.54
C VAL A 45 -2.31 -0.38 3.47
N ALA A 46 -1.20 -1.06 3.17
CA ALA A 46 -0.53 -1.93 4.13
C ALA A 46 0.23 -1.06 5.14
N TRP A 47 -0.18 -1.10 6.41
CA TRP A 47 0.45 -0.35 7.49
C TRP A 47 0.42 -1.17 8.78
N GLY A 48 1.36 -0.91 9.68
CA GLY A 48 1.53 -1.66 10.92
C GLY A 48 2.99 -2.02 11.14
N THR A 49 3.21 -3.17 11.78
CA THR A 49 4.53 -3.78 11.93
C THR A 49 5.05 -4.31 10.60
N GLU A 50 6.35 -4.58 10.52
CA GLU A 50 6.98 -5.13 9.31
C GLU A 50 6.38 -6.51 8.93
N ASP A 51 6.04 -7.33 9.92
CA ASP A 51 5.39 -8.64 9.71
C ASP A 51 3.98 -8.49 9.14
N GLN A 52 3.17 -7.57 9.66
CA GLN A 52 1.84 -7.30 9.12
C GLN A 52 1.89 -6.79 7.66
N ILE A 53 2.92 -6.02 7.31
CA ILE A 53 3.13 -5.57 5.93
C ILE A 53 3.60 -6.74 5.06
N ARG A 54 4.45 -7.64 5.57
CA ARG A 54 4.87 -8.86 4.88
C ARG A 54 3.69 -9.78 4.58
N ASP A 55 2.81 -10.01 5.55
CA ASP A 55 1.58 -10.79 5.38
C ASP A 55 0.69 -10.22 4.26
N ARG A 56 0.59 -8.89 4.18
CA ARG A 56 -0.16 -8.21 3.11
C ARG A 56 0.48 -8.43 1.74
N ILE A 57 1.81 -8.39 1.64
CA ILE A 57 2.54 -8.66 0.40
C ILE A 57 2.33 -10.12 -0.02
N GLU A 58 2.49 -11.05 0.91
CA GLU A 58 2.28 -12.49 0.67
C GLU A 58 0.84 -12.80 0.26
N ALA A 59 -0.15 -12.12 0.84
CA ALA A 59 -1.54 -12.27 0.44
C ALA A 59 -1.78 -11.88 -1.02
N GLN A 60 -1.11 -10.82 -1.52
CA GLN A 60 -1.18 -10.45 -2.95
C GLN A 60 -0.57 -11.53 -3.83
N LEU A 61 0.60 -12.06 -3.45
CA LEU A 61 1.26 -13.14 -4.19
C LEU A 61 0.40 -14.40 -4.21
N LYS A 62 -0.19 -14.78 -3.07
CA LYS A 62 -1.12 -15.92 -2.96
C LYS A 62 -2.40 -15.72 -3.79
N ALA A 63 -2.85 -14.47 -3.93
CA ALA A 63 -3.96 -14.13 -4.82
C ALA A 63 -3.60 -14.20 -6.32
N GLY A 64 -2.34 -14.50 -6.66
CA GLY A 64 -1.87 -14.69 -8.03
C GLY A 64 -1.01 -13.56 -8.57
N ALA A 65 -0.68 -12.54 -7.77
CA ALA A 65 0.27 -11.53 -8.19
C ALA A 65 1.65 -12.16 -8.43
N THR A 66 2.24 -11.89 -9.59
CA THR A 66 3.61 -12.32 -9.91
C THR A 66 4.65 -11.24 -9.56
N HIS A 67 4.18 -10.03 -9.28
CA HIS A 67 4.98 -8.90 -8.84
C HIS A 67 4.15 -8.00 -7.92
N VAL A 68 4.78 -7.48 -6.86
CA VAL A 68 4.16 -6.52 -5.93
C VAL A 68 5.02 -5.27 -5.87
N CYS A 69 4.53 -4.18 -6.47
CA CYS A 69 5.17 -2.86 -6.37
C CYS A 69 4.89 -2.25 -5.00
N ILE A 70 5.92 -1.77 -4.33
CA ILE A 70 5.80 -1.10 -3.02
C ILE A 70 6.03 0.40 -3.22
N GLN A 71 5.10 1.21 -2.69
CA GLN A 71 5.26 2.65 -2.55
C GLN A 71 5.44 2.99 -1.06
N PRO A 72 6.67 3.18 -0.58
CA PRO A 72 6.93 3.44 0.83
C PRO A 72 6.46 4.84 1.23
N LEU A 73 5.51 4.90 2.16
CA LEU A 73 4.99 6.15 2.71
C LEU A 73 5.64 6.44 4.05
N ARG A 74 6.08 7.69 4.24
CA ARG A 74 6.60 8.12 5.54
C ARG A 74 5.45 8.42 6.50
N ALA A 75 5.58 7.95 7.74
CA ALA A 75 4.60 8.21 8.78
C ALA A 75 4.51 9.71 9.17
N ASP A 76 5.56 10.48 8.90
CA ASP A 76 5.62 11.93 9.12
C ASP A 76 4.99 12.76 7.98
N GLY A 77 4.50 12.11 6.92
CA GLY A 77 3.82 12.76 5.80
C GLY A 77 4.74 13.51 4.83
N GLN A 78 6.06 13.40 4.96
CA GLN A 78 7.00 14.04 4.02
C GLN A 78 6.94 13.38 2.63
N PRO A 79 7.17 14.14 1.54
CA PRO A 79 6.91 13.70 0.16
C PRO A 79 7.98 12.75 -0.43
N LYS A 80 8.95 12.30 0.38
CA LYS A 80 9.99 11.35 -0.05
C LYS A 80 9.63 9.93 0.39
N PRO A 81 10.14 8.89 -0.29
CA PRO A 81 9.98 7.52 0.18
C PRO A 81 10.52 7.32 1.59
N ASP A 82 9.88 6.43 2.34
CA ASP A 82 10.46 5.90 3.57
C ASP A 82 11.58 4.90 3.23
N MET A 83 12.83 5.33 3.37
CA MET A 83 13.99 4.50 3.03
C MET A 83 14.17 3.30 3.95
N ARG A 84 13.70 3.38 5.21
CA ARG A 84 13.73 2.20 6.10
C ARG A 84 12.80 1.12 5.57
N ALA A 85 11.60 1.51 5.13
CA ALA A 85 10.67 0.56 4.51
C ALA A 85 11.21 0.04 3.16
N VAL A 86 11.90 0.87 2.36
CA VAL A 86 12.62 0.39 1.17
C VAL A 86 13.59 -0.73 1.56
N GLU A 87 14.47 -0.50 2.53
CA GLU A 87 15.47 -1.48 2.95
C GLU A 87 14.86 -2.76 3.54
N ALA A 88 13.83 -2.62 4.38
CA ALA A 88 13.14 -3.74 5.01
C ALA A 88 12.45 -4.69 4.01
N PHE A 89 12.01 -4.16 2.86
CA PHE A 89 11.26 -4.93 1.85
C PHE A 89 12.00 -5.12 0.51
N ALA A 90 13.16 -4.51 0.31
CA ALA A 90 14.05 -4.72 -0.85
C ALA A 90 14.44 -6.19 -1.13
N PRO A 91 14.61 -7.11 -0.15
CA PRO A 91 15.21 -8.42 -0.42
C PRO A 91 14.24 -9.56 -0.79
N LEU A 92 12.97 -9.29 -1.16
CA LEU A 92 12.04 -10.35 -1.58
C LEU A 92 12.48 -11.11 -2.87
N ASN A 93 13.64 -10.79 -3.44
CA ASN A 93 14.22 -11.47 -4.61
C ASN A 93 15.41 -12.40 -4.30
N LYS A 94 15.64 -12.78 -3.03
CA LYS A 94 16.77 -13.68 -2.65
C LYS A 94 16.65 -15.14 -3.13
N SER A 95 15.60 -15.52 -3.86
CA SER A 95 15.44 -16.90 -4.34
C SER A 95 15.74 -17.13 -5.83
N LYS A 96 16.25 -16.15 -6.60
CA LYS A 96 16.64 -16.36 -8.02
C LYS A 96 17.87 -15.57 -8.52
N VAL A 97 18.84 -15.22 -7.68
CA VAL A 97 20.16 -14.79 -8.19
C VAL A 97 21.25 -15.68 -7.60
N VAL A 98 21.39 -16.86 -8.18
CA VAL A 98 22.71 -17.48 -8.32
C VAL A 98 23.36 -16.76 -9.50
N SER A 99 24.23 -15.80 -9.23
CA SER A 99 25.30 -15.48 -10.17
C SER A 99 26.60 -15.41 -9.39
N ALA A 100 27.33 -16.52 -9.48
CA ALA A 100 28.77 -16.50 -9.37
C ALA A 100 29.34 -15.60 -10.48
N ALA A 101 30.31 -14.77 -10.14
CA ALA A 101 31.50 -14.52 -10.94
C ALA A 101 32.56 -13.86 -10.07
N ALA A 102 33.79 -14.33 -10.27
CA ALA A 102 35.04 -13.85 -9.72
C ALA A 102 35.37 -12.41 -10.10
#